data_AF-A0AAW5L5Z6-F1
#
_entry.id   AF-A0AAW5L5Z6-F1
#
_cell.length_a   1.000
_cell.length_b   1.000
_cell.length_c   1.000
_cell.angle_alpha   90.00
_cell.angle_beta   90.00
_cell.angle_gamma   90.00
#
_symmetry.space_group_name_H-M   'P 1'
#
loop_
_entity.id
_entity.type
_entity.pdbx_description
1 polymer ?
#
loop_
_entity_poly.entity_id
_entity_poly.type
_entity_poly.pdbx_seq_one_letter_code
_entity_poly.pdbx_strand_id
1 'polypeptide(L)'
;MLQSRIVHFDETGIRVNRERQWLHTMSTKDINRQVVHTKRGKEAMNEIGVLPRFLGIAVPDGWASYFGYKQSQHILCNAHLLRNLQGIFEQTGETWAENMKKLLCDAKQFKEEQEGELTL
;
A
#
# COMPACT_ATOMS: atom_id res chain seq x y z
N MET A 1 3.50 15.92 -0.71
CA MET A 1 3.70 14.56 -1.26
C MET A 1 5.17 14.23 -1.46
N LEU A 2 5.93 14.86 -2.38
CA LEU A 2 7.36 14.54 -2.53
C LEU A 2 8.21 14.87 -1.29
N GLN A 3 7.79 15.88 -0.52
CA GLN A 3 8.40 16.25 0.76
C GLN A 3 7.86 15.45 1.96
N SER A 4 6.84 14.60 1.75
CA SER A 4 6.24 13.82 2.83
C SER A 4 7.16 12.66 3.20
N ARG A 5 7.28 12.34 4.50
CA ARG A 5 8.11 11.21 4.94
C ARG A 5 7.57 9.87 4.43
N ILE A 6 6.24 9.72 4.41
CA ILE A 6 5.53 8.49 4.06
C ILE A 6 4.48 8.81 2.99
N VAL A 7 4.39 7.97 1.96
CA VAL A 7 3.33 8.02 0.94
C VAL A 7 2.80 6.61 0.72
N HIS A 8 1.48 6.46 0.79
CA HIS A 8 0.77 5.23 0.48
C HIS A 8 0.44 5.20 -1.00
N PHE A 9 0.67 4.06 -1.66
CA PHE A 9 0.41 3.86 -3.08
C PHE A 9 -0.53 2.68 -3.27
N ASP A 10 -1.57 2.86 -4.08
CA ASP A 10 -2.52 1.79 -4.42
C ASP A 10 -3.08 1.99 -5.82
N GLU A 11 -3.54 0.91 -6.45
CA GLU A 11 -4.11 0.88 -7.79
C GLU A 11 -5.35 0.00 -7.85
N THR A 12 -6.48 0.61 -8.24
CA THR A 12 -7.72 -0.13 -8.41
C THR A 12 -8.25 -0.03 -9.83
N GLY A 13 -8.78 -1.13 -10.34
CA GLY A 13 -9.39 -1.18 -11.67
C GLY A 13 -10.75 -0.49 -11.66
N ILE A 14 -10.94 0.47 -12.56
CA ILE A 14 -12.21 1.19 -12.75
C ILE A 14 -12.71 1.04 -14.19
N ARG A 15 -13.97 1.38 -14.44
CA ARG A 15 -14.52 1.46 -15.81
C ARG A 15 -14.78 2.90 -16.20
N VAL A 16 -14.21 3.33 -17.32
CA VAL A 16 -14.51 4.62 -17.97
C VAL A 16 -15.01 4.31 -19.36
N ASN A 17 -16.21 4.77 -19.71
CA ASN A 17 -16.85 4.46 -21.00
C ASN A 17 -16.87 2.96 -21.34
N ARG A 18 -17.14 2.11 -20.34
CA ARG A 18 -17.13 0.63 -20.42
C ARG A 18 -15.76 -0.02 -20.64
N GLU A 19 -14.69 0.76 -20.73
CA GLU A 19 -13.32 0.25 -20.84
C GLU A 19 -12.64 0.21 -19.48
N ARG A 20 -11.80 -0.81 -19.25
CA ARG A 20 -11.01 -0.94 -18.03
C ARG A 20 -9.90 0.10 -18.04
N GLN A 21 -9.89 0.93 -17.01
CA GLN A 21 -8.83 1.89 -16.67
C GLN A 21 -8.34 1.59 -15.24
N TRP A 22 -7.30 2.29 -14.80
CA TRP A 22 -6.72 2.15 -13.48
C TRP A 22 -6.73 3.48 -12.75
N LEU A 23 -7.29 3.50 -11.55
CA LEU A 23 -7.18 4.61 -10.63
C LEU A 23 -5.95 4.40 -9.77
N HIS A 24 -4.95 5.23 -9.98
CA HIS A 24 -3.73 5.31 -9.18
C HIS A 24 -3.96 6.29 -8.04
N THR A 25 -3.70 5.86 -6.82
CA THR A 25 -3.82 6.71 -5.63
C THR A 25 -2.46 6.86 -4.96
N MET A 26 -2.17 8.09 -4.54
CA MET A 26 -1.02 8.42 -3.73
C MET A 26 -1.51 9.24 -2.55
N SER A 27 -1.40 8.72 -1.34
CA SER A 27 -1.96 9.34 -0.15
C SER A 27 -0.91 9.60 0.92
N THR A 28 -1.05 10.75 1.55
CA THR A 28 -0.32 11.19 2.75
C THR A 28 -1.37 11.56 3.80
N LYS A 29 -0.93 11.99 4.98
CA LYS A 29 -1.85 12.49 6.01
C LYS A 29 -2.76 13.64 5.51
N ASP A 30 -2.20 14.54 4.70
CA ASP A 30 -2.87 15.81 4.36
C ASP A 30 -3.33 15.87 2.89
N ILE A 31 -2.77 15.02 2.02
CA ILE A 31 -2.99 15.06 0.57
C ILE A 31 -3.29 13.66 0.06
N ASN A 32 -4.39 13.52 -0.68
CA ASN A 32 -4.70 12.36 -1.51
C ASN A 32 -4.74 12.79 -2.98
N ARG A 33 -3.81 12.27 -3.79
CA ARG A 33 -3.77 12.49 -5.24
C ARG A 33 -4.27 11.24 -5.95
N GLN A 34 -5.17 11.44 -6.90
CA GLN A 34 -5.79 10.39 -7.68
C GLN A 34 -5.60 10.66 -9.17
N VAL A 35 -5.18 9.65 -9.93
CA VAL A 35 -4.96 9.76 -11.38
C VAL A 35 -5.56 8.54 -12.07
N VAL A 36 -6.41 8.79 -13.08
CA VAL A 36 -6.90 7.72 -13.96
C VAL A 36 -5.92 7.52 -15.10
N HIS A 37 -5.54 6.28 -15.36
CA HIS A 37 -4.63 5.91 -16.44
C HIS A 37 -5.09 4.64 -17.17
N THR A 38 -4.82 4.54 -18.47
CA THR A 38 -5.13 3.35 -19.30
C THR A 38 -4.27 2.14 -18.95
N LYS A 39 -3.18 2.37 -18.21
CA LYS A 39 -2.18 1.38 -17.83
C LYS A 39 -2.11 1.24 -16.32
N ARG A 40 -1.79 0.01 -15.89
CA ARG A 40 -1.40 -0.32 -14.53
C ARG A 40 0.12 -0.37 -14.45
N GLY A 41 0.71 -0.05 -13.31
CA GLY A 41 2.11 -0.34 -13.02
C GLY A 41 3.07 0.69 -13.57
N LYS A 42 4.28 0.21 -13.89
CA LYS A 42 5.47 1.03 -14.10
C LYS A 42 5.29 2.15 -15.12
N GLU A 43 4.64 1.88 -16.25
CA GLU A 43 4.37 2.87 -17.30
C GLU A 43 3.58 4.06 -16.74
N ALA A 44 2.40 3.79 -16.16
CA ALA A 44 1.57 4.81 -15.53
C ALA A 44 2.28 5.51 -14.36
N MET A 45 2.96 4.76 -13.48
CA MET A 45 3.68 5.34 -12.34
C MET A 45 4.81 6.28 -12.78
N ASN A 46 5.50 5.96 -13.87
CA ASN A 46 6.53 6.81 -14.47
C ASN A 46 5.93 8.11 -15.02
N GLU A 47 4.84 8.02 -15.78
CA GLU A 47 4.14 9.19 -16.34
C GLU A 47 3.51 10.07 -15.25
N ILE A 48 2.92 9.46 -14.21
CA ILE A 48 2.40 10.13 -13.02
C ILE A 48 3.52 10.88 -12.29
N GLY A 49 4.75 10.34 -12.32
CA GLY A 49 5.96 11.03 -11.90
C GLY A 49 6.10 11.25 -10.40
N VAL A 50 5.28 10.66 -9.53
CA VAL A 50 5.43 10.78 -8.07
C VAL A 50 6.46 9.77 -7.57
N LEU A 51 6.15 8.47 -7.70
CA LEU A 51 6.98 7.39 -7.20
C LEU A 51 8.44 7.41 -7.74
N PRO A 52 8.71 7.70 -9.03
CA PRO A 52 10.07 7.81 -9.56
C PRO A 52 10.93 8.90 -8.91
N ARG A 53 10.32 9.90 -8.26
CA ARG A 53 11.04 11.03 -7.62
C ARG A 53 10.92 11.01 -6.09
N PHE A 54 10.26 10.00 -5.54
CA PHE A 54 10.01 9.92 -4.12
C PHE A 54 11.17 9.23 -3.40
N LEU A 55 11.68 9.86 -2.33
CA LEU A 55 12.85 9.40 -1.57
C LEU A 55 12.51 8.95 -0.14
N GLY A 56 11.24 9.06 0.27
CA GLY A 56 10.77 8.65 1.58
C GLY A 56 10.41 7.16 1.67
N ILE A 57 9.47 6.84 2.54
CA ILE A 57 8.92 5.50 2.75
C ILE A 57 7.66 5.33 1.90
N ALA A 58 7.76 4.52 0.84
CA ALA A 58 6.64 4.11 0.02
C ALA A 58 5.91 2.94 0.68
N VAL A 59 4.59 3.04 0.79
CA VAL A 59 3.73 2.01 1.38
C VAL A 59 2.79 1.44 0.30
N PRO A 60 3.26 0.50 -0.55
CA PRO A 60 2.42 -0.13 -1.56
C PRO A 60 1.48 -1.23 -1.00
N ASP A 61 0.51 -1.62 -1.82
CA ASP A 61 -0.39 -2.78 -1.63
C ASP A 61 0.31 -4.15 -1.70
N GLY A 62 1.60 -4.18 -2.05
CA GLY A 62 2.41 -5.39 -2.20
C GLY A 62 2.56 -5.86 -3.65
N TRP A 63 2.09 -5.10 -4.64
CA TRP A 63 2.30 -5.48 -6.03
C TRP A 63 3.77 -5.35 -6.47
N ALA A 64 4.27 -6.36 -7.20
CA ALA A 64 5.68 -6.49 -7.57
C ALA A 64 6.27 -5.27 -8.32
N SER A 65 5.44 -4.54 -9.06
CA SER A 65 5.85 -3.38 -9.87
C SER A 65 6.45 -2.24 -9.04
N TYR A 66 6.03 -2.09 -7.78
CA TYR A 66 6.53 -1.06 -6.86
C TYR A 66 7.98 -1.30 -6.46
N PHE A 67 8.40 -2.54 -6.29
CA PHE A 67 9.74 -2.85 -5.78
C PHE A 67 10.87 -2.57 -6.77
N GLY A 68 10.56 -2.14 -7.99
CA GLY A 68 11.54 -1.64 -8.96
C GLY A 68 12.09 -0.24 -8.63
N TYR A 69 11.43 0.53 -7.78
CA TYR A 69 11.82 1.90 -7.43
C TYR A 69 12.74 1.93 -6.19
N LYS A 70 14.04 1.76 -6.41
CA LYS A 70 15.05 1.59 -5.34
C LYS A 70 15.45 2.87 -4.60
N GLN A 71 15.04 4.03 -5.09
CA GLN A 71 15.34 5.34 -4.49
C GLN A 71 14.51 5.65 -3.24
N SER A 72 13.40 4.92 -3.02
CA SER A 72 12.59 4.98 -1.81
C SER A 72 12.77 3.71 -0.98
N GLN A 73 12.51 3.80 0.32
CA GLN A 73 12.30 2.62 1.15
C GLN A 73 10.88 2.09 0.91
N HIS A 74 10.69 0.77 1.01
CA HIS A 74 9.39 0.13 0.80
C HIS A 74 8.99 -0.65 2.03
N ILE A 75 7.77 -0.42 2.52
CA ILE A 75 7.13 -1.24 3.56
C ILE A 75 5.76 -1.68 3.05
N LEU A 76 5.29 -2.87 3.45
CA LEU A 76 3.97 -3.33 3.03
C LEU A 76 2.86 -2.59 3.77
N CYS A 77 1.75 -2.34 3.08
CA CYS A 77 0.56 -1.80 3.70
C CYS A 77 -0.07 -2.82 4.66
N ASN A 78 -0.09 -2.51 5.96
CA ASN A 78 -0.69 -3.37 6.99
C ASN A 78 -2.17 -3.68 6.71
N ALA A 79 -2.95 -2.72 6.21
CA ALA A 79 -4.36 -2.96 5.89
C ALA A 79 -4.54 -4.02 4.78
N HIS A 80 -3.68 -4.00 3.77
CA HIS A 80 -3.66 -5.02 2.72
C HIS A 80 -3.16 -6.37 3.25
N LEU A 81 -2.11 -6.37 4.09
CA LEU A 81 -1.60 -7.57 4.72
C LEU A 81 -2.67 -8.29 5.55
N LEU A 82 -3.38 -7.56 6.42
CA LEU A 82 -4.44 -8.12 7.26
C LEU A 82 -5.62 -8.64 6.43
N ARG A 83 -5.97 -7.97 5.33
CA ARG A 83 -7.01 -8.43 4.40
C ARG A 83 -6.59 -9.71 3.68
N ASN A 84 -5.34 -9.79 3.23
CA ASN A 84 -4.82 -10.98 2.56
C ASN A 84 -4.78 -12.19 3.51
N LEU A 85 -4.32 -12.00 4.75
CA LEU A 85 -4.34 -13.06 5.77
C LEU A 85 -5.75 -13.56 6.07
N GLN A 86 -6.72 -12.63 6.19
CA GLN A 86 -8.13 -12.99 6.35
C GLN A 86 -8.64 -13.82 5.15
N GLY A 87 -8.34 -13.39 3.93
CA GLY A 87 -8.78 -14.08 2.72
C GLY A 87 -8.20 -15.49 2.59
N ILE A 88 -6.94 -15.71 3.01
CA ILE A 88 -6.34 -17.04 3.06
C ILE A 88 -7.16 -17.93 4.00
N PHE A 89 -7.37 -17.49 5.25
CA PHE A 89 -8.14 -18.26 6.23
C PHE A 89 -9.56 -18.59 5.73
N GLU A 90 -10.28 -17.61 5.18
CA GLU A 90 -11.65 -17.80 4.67
C GLU A 90 -11.72 -18.79 3.49
N GLN A 91 -10.70 -18.83 2.64
CA GLN A 91 -10.71 -19.66 1.44
C GLN A 91 -10.16 -21.06 1.66
N THR A 92 -9.21 -21.22 2.58
CA THR A 92 -8.48 -22.49 2.75
C THR A 92 -8.62 -23.10 4.14
N GLY A 93 -9.13 -22.36 5.14
CA GLY A 93 -9.19 -22.80 6.53
C GLY A 93 -7.83 -22.86 7.23
N GLU A 94 -6.79 -22.29 6.62
CA GLU A 94 -5.43 -22.32 7.13
C GLU A 94 -5.27 -21.42 8.37
N THR A 95 -5.25 -22.05 9.56
CA THR A 95 -5.25 -21.34 10.85
C THR A 95 -4.00 -20.51 11.09
N TRP A 96 -2.88 -20.81 10.43
CA TRP A 96 -1.67 -19.99 10.53
C TRP A 96 -1.91 -18.55 10.07
N ALA A 97 -2.80 -18.32 9.09
CA ALA A 97 -3.07 -17.00 8.56
C ALA A 97 -3.88 -16.15 9.56
N GLU A 98 -4.87 -16.78 10.23
CA GLU A 98 -5.61 -16.16 11.33
C GLU A 98 -4.68 -15.86 12.53
N ASN A 99 -3.84 -16.82 12.92
CA ASN A 99 -2.87 -16.65 13.99
C ASN A 99 -1.86 -15.52 13.70
N MET A 100 -1.38 -15.42 12.46
CA MET A 100 -0.48 -14.34 12.04
C MET A 100 -1.18 -12.98 12.06
N LYS A 101 -2.43 -12.91 11.58
CA LYS A 101 -3.25 -11.69 11.64
C LYS A 101 -3.40 -11.22 13.08
N LYS A 102 -3.71 -12.15 14.00
CA LYS A 102 -3.81 -11.87 15.44
C LYS A 102 -2.49 -11.37 16.01
N LEU A 103 -1.38 -12.06 15.75
CA LEU A 103 -0.05 -11.66 16.22
C LEU A 103 0.31 -10.22 15.81
N LEU A 104 0.03 -9.83 14.57
CA LEU A 104 0.30 -8.48 14.07
C LEU A 104 -0.54 -7.41 14.79
N CYS A 105 -1.82 -7.70 15.05
CA CYS A 105 -2.70 -6.80 15.80
C CYS A 105 -2.27 -6.69 17.26
N ASP A 106 -1.95 -7.82 17.90
CA ASP A 106 -1.48 -7.87 19.30
C ASP A 106 -0.16 -7.11 19.44
N ALA A 107 0.77 -7.25 18.49
CA ALA A 107 2.04 -6.52 18.49
C ALA A 107 1.84 -5.00 18.33
N LYS A 108 0.91 -4.56 17.47
CA LYS A 108 0.54 -3.14 17.35
C LYS A 108 -0.04 -2.63 18.66
N GLN A 109 -1.00 -3.35 19.25
CA GLN A 109 -1.64 -2.96 20.50
C GLN A 109 -0.62 -2.85 21.64
N PHE A 110 0.22 -3.87 21.80
CA PHE A 110 1.28 -3.86 22.80
C PHE A 110 2.21 -2.65 22.65
N LYS A 111 2.55 -2.27 21.42
CA LYS A 111 3.39 -1.09 21.17
C LYS A 111 2.70 0.21 21.59
N GLU A 112 1.41 0.35 21.31
CA GLU A 112 0.60 1.53 21.67
C GLU A 112 0.42 1.66 23.19
N GLU A 113 0.30 0.54 23.91
CA GLU A 113 0.17 0.51 25.37
C GLU A 113 1.47 0.91 26.12
N GLN A 114 2.64 0.72 25.52
CA GLN A 114 3.94 1.04 26.11
C GLN A 114 4.41 2.49 25.85
N GLU A 115 3.47 3.44 25.68
CA GLU A 115 3.71 4.89 25.41
C GLU A 115 4.53 5.23 24.15
N GLY A 116 4.61 4.32 23.19
CA GLY A 116 5.16 4.66 21.87
C GLY A 116 4.05 4.86 20.86
N GLU A 117 3.73 6.10 20.47
CA GLU A 117 3.17 6.31 19.13
C GLU A 117 4.06 5.54 18.14
N LEU A 118 3.46 4.83 17.19
CA LEU A 118 4.19 4.19 16.11
C LEU A 118 4.91 5.27 15.31
N THR A 119 6.12 5.63 15.73
CA THR A 119 7.02 6.51 14.99
C THR A 119 7.59 5.70 13.83
N LEU A 120 6.90 5.75 12.69
CA LEU A 120 7.44 5.34 11.38
C LEU A 120 8.41 6.38 10.86
#